data_AF-A0A7R9AAW2-F1
#
_entry.id   AF-A0A7R9AAW2-F1
#
_cell.length_a   1.000
_cell.length_b   1.000
_cell.length_c   1.000
_cell.angle_alpha   90.00
_cell.angle_beta   90.00
_cell.angle_gamma   90.00
#
_symmetry.space_group_name_H-M   'P 1'
#
loop_
_entity.id
_entity.type
_entity.pdbx_description
1 polymer ?
#
loop_
_entity_poly.entity_id
_entity_poly.type
_entity_poly.pdbx_seq_one_letter_code
_entity_poly.pdbx_strand_id
1 'polypeptide(L)'
;MVNYVYGVKYEDNFRLKMIMDEEDKKSQAHSQTKWITAYVLHKQHGFTFPHTLTIIDTPGFGDTEGIKADEELRNQIREFFSNGGNIGVDQLDGICFVVQASLARLTPTQKYIFDSILSVFGRDVEDNIYVLTTFSDSKQPPVLEAIKQAEIPYQTLFKFNNSVLYARNNEEGDDFDRTYWEMGTKSFQRFFKRFLKSKPVSLTLTKEVLEERRRLQAALQGIQPQIIAGLGRLEQLRQEHAALKQHEAELEANRNFIIKVNVQKQSKVDLDPGVYVTNCLTCNYSCHYPCTIPDDKLKDDCSAMGINMETGRVTHCLVCPKNCPPHEHVNNPYRFDLYEEEETRTAEDLKKKYEKAEGRRLNAQGVVKALIKDFNRERVKILDLTKKAHACLQKLDEIALKPDPLGVTDYLDLLIETERREGKIGHVQRIKYLEDTRAKAALSEKLKKDFDPFEEYMKEFEEEGFDISLFDPDTDTDDDEDEPSAENVTADEDEPKEPRGGILDSMSRWLGGSKPKKHGTVKLVFSSDDFLRLQKKEQSLANLQAGFGDPAPSCAIVFRSFAEFKRWRMSFEDEPR
;
A
#
# COMPACT_ATOMS: atom_id res chain seq x y z
N MET A 1 -8.60 -30.29 1.93
CA MET A 1 -9.82 -29.46 2.13
C MET A 1 -10.92 -29.79 1.12
N VAL A 2 -10.72 -29.55 -0.18
CA VAL A 2 -11.76 -29.79 -1.20
C VAL A 2 -12.34 -31.20 -1.15
N ASN A 3 -11.49 -32.24 -1.09
CA ASN A 3 -11.94 -33.63 -0.89
C ASN A 3 -12.87 -33.82 0.32
N TYR A 4 -12.56 -33.17 1.46
CA TYR A 4 -13.41 -33.21 2.64
C TYR A 4 -14.75 -32.52 2.39
N VAL A 5 -14.73 -31.30 1.82
CA VAL A 5 -15.93 -30.49 1.56
C VAL A 5 -16.90 -31.22 0.62
N TYR A 6 -16.39 -31.85 -0.44
CA TYR A 6 -17.19 -32.65 -1.39
C TYR A 6 -17.51 -34.08 -0.90
N GLY A 7 -17.09 -34.46 0.31
CA GLY A 7 -17.43 -35.76 0.88
C GLY A 7 -16.75 -36.96 0.23
N VAL A 8 -15.60 -36.75 -0.42
CA VAL A 8 -14.78 -37.82 -1.00
C VAL A 8 -14.35 -38.77 0.12
N LYS A 9 -14.51 -40.07 -0.11
CA LYS A 9 -14.18 -41.15 0.80
C LYS A 9 -12.83 -41.77 0.44
N TYR A 10 -12.26 -42.50 1.38
CA TYR A 10 -11.01 -43.21 1.15
C TYR A 10 -11.16 -44.22 0.01
N GLU A 11 -12.29 -44.94 0.00
CA GLU A 11 -12.62 -46.00 -0.94
C GLU A 11 -12.91 -45.48 -2.36
N ASP A 12 -13.11 -44.17 -2.54
CA ASP A 12 -13.32 -43.60 -3.87
C ASP A 12 -12.05 -43.74 -4.71
N ASN A 13 -12.19 -44.12 -5.98
CA ASN A 13 -11.09 -44.31 -6.92
C ASN A 13 -10.54 -43.00 -7.50
N PHE A 14 -10.94 -41.85 -6.97
CA PHE A 14 -10.52 -40.53 -7.42
C PHE A 14 -10.20 -39.60 -6.24
N ARG A 15 -9.45 -38.54 -6.53
CA ARG A 15 -9.18 -37.41 -5.62
C ARG A 15 -9.35 -36.11 -6.38
N LEU A 16 -9.95 -35.11 -5.73
CA LEU A 16 -10.12 -33.77 -6.27
C LEU A 16 -8.86 -32.93 -6.00
N LYS A 17 -8.44 -32.16 -7.01
CA LYS A 17 -7.35 -31.19 -6.93
C LYS A 17 -7.82 -29.87 -7.53
N MET A 18 -7.47 -28.76 -6.89
CA MET A 18 -7.63 -27.44 -7.49
C MET A 18 -6.44 -27.21 -8.44
N ILE A 19 -6.73 -26.96 -9.71
CA ILE A 19 -5.72 -26.68 -10.75
C ILE A 19 -6.04 -25.34 -11.42
N MET A 20 -5.00 -24.58 -11.73
CA MET A 20 -5.07 -23.43 -12.65
C MET A 20 -4.78 -23.94 -14.07
N ASP A 21 -5.30 -23.26 -15.10
CA ASP A 21 -5.20 -23.70 -16.50
C ASP A 21 -3.74 -23.89 -16.98
N GLU A 22 -3.55 -24.81 -17.93
CA GLU A 22 -2.24 -25.28 -18.42
C GLU A 22 -1.37 -24.20 -19.08
N GLU A 23 -1.95 -23.08 -19.52
CA GLU A 23 -1.21 -21.98 -20.18
C GLU A 23 -0.26 -21.22 -19.23
N ASP A 24 -0.44 -21.35 -17.91
CA ASP A 24 0.39 -20.71 -16.87
C ASP A 24 1.47 -21.64 -16.26
N LYS A 25 1.67 -22.84 -16.83
CA LYS A 25 2.69 -23.79 -16.37
C LYS A 25 4.12 -23.36 -16.75
N LYS A 26 4.65 -22.32 -16.11
CA LYS A 26 6.11 -22.21 -15.90
C LYS A 26 6.51 -23.10 -14.72
N SER A 27 7.78 -23.53 -14.71
CA SER A 27 8.27 -24.57 -13.80
C SER A 27 7.80 -24.36 -12.36
N GLN A 28 7.43 -25.44 -11.67
CA GLN A 28 6.95 -25.41 -10.27
C GLN A 28 8.00 -24.88 -9.27
N ALA A 29 9.17 -24.45 -9.75
CA ALA A 29 10.26 -23.83 -9.01
C ALA A 29 10.09 -22.31 -8.79
N HIS A 30 9.15 -21.65 -9.46
CA HIS A 30 8.78 -20.24 -9.22
C HIS A 30 7.37 -20.16 -8.64
N SER A 31 7.06 -19.15 -7.79
CA SER A 31 5.70 -18.93 -7.27
C SER A 31 4.66 -19.02 -8.39
N GLN A 32 3.68 -19.90 -8.25
CA GLN A 32 2.68 -20.16 -9.30
C GLN A 32 1.52 -19.15 -9.27
N THR A 33 1.29 -18.45 -8.15
CA THR A 33 0.21 -17.47 -8.01
C THR A 33 0.80 -16.07 -8.06
N LYS A 34 0.67 -15.37 -9.19
CA LYS A 34 1.00 -13.94 -9.32
C LYS A 34 -0.12 -13.01 -8.86
N TRP A 35 -1.32 -13.57 -8.70
CA TRP A 35 -2.56 -12.84 -8.46
C TRP A 35 -3.32 -13.47 -7.30
N ILE A 36 -4.03 -12.64 -6.53
CA ILE A 36 -5.01 -13.12 -5.55
C ILE A 36 -6.14 -13.84 -6.30
N THR A 37 -6.42 -15.08 -5.90
CA THR A 37 -7.41 -15.93 -6.58
C THR A 37 -8.49 -16.37 -5.60
N ALA A 38 -9.76 -16.10 -5.93
CA ALA A 38 -10.90 -16.56 -5.13
C ALA A 38 -11.55 -17.80 -5.78
N TYR A 39 -11.54 -18.92 -5.08
CA TYR A 39 -12.23 -20.15 -5.46
C TYR A 39 -13.56 -20.24 -4.71
N VAL A 40 -14.68 -20.20 -5.44
CA VAL A 40 -16.03 -20.31 -4.85
C VAL A 40 -16.55 -21.74 -5.03
N LEU A 41 -16.64 -22.48 -3.92
CA LEU A 41 -17.19 -23.82 -3.86
C LEU A 41 -18.67 -23.73 -3.50
N HIS A 42 -19.53 -23.69 -4.51
CA HIS A 42 -20.98 -23.61 -4.34
C HIS A 42 -21.53 -24.84 -3.62
N LYS A 43 -22.43 -24.62 -2.65
CA LYS A 43 -23.11 -25.70 -1.93
C LYS A 43 -23.87 -26.62 -2.90
N GLN A 44 -23.61 -27.91 -2.79
CA GLN A 44 -24.25 -28.96 -3.58
C GLN A 44 -24.65 -30.17 -2.72
N HIS A 45 -25.50 -31.04 -3.27
CA HIS A 45 -25.85 -32.29 -2.61
C HIS A 45 -24.59 -33.16 -2.40
N GLY A 46 -24.38 -33.67 -1.18
CA GLY A 46 -23.17 -34.43 -0.81
C GLY A 46 -22.07 -33.58 -0.16
N PHE A 47 -22.23 -32.25 -0.06
CA PHE A 47 -21.35 -31.42 0.74
C PHE A 47 -21.38 -31.81 2.22
N THR A 48 -20.20 -32.02 2.80
CA THR A 48 -20.02 -32.19 4.26
C THR A 48 -20.10 -30.86 5.00
N PHE A 49 -20.06 -29.75 4.26
CA PHE A 49 -20.07 -28.38 4.76
C PHE A 49 -21.41 -27.69 4.42
N PRO A 50 -22.10 -27.08 5.38
CA PRO A 50 -23.48 -26.63 5.18
C PRO A 50 -23.64 -25.32 4.37
N HIS A 51 -22.53 -24.71 3.93
CA HIS A 51 -22.51 -23.40 3.25
C HIS A 51 -21.74 -23.44 1.93
N THR A 52 -21.89 -22.39 1.12
CA THR A 52 -20.94 -22.10 0.03
C THR A 52 -19.63 -21.63 0.66
N LEU A 53 -18.51 -22.17 0.21
CA LEU A 53 -17.18 -21.86 0.74
C LEU A 53 -16.36 -21.07 -0.29
N THR A 54 -15.93 -19.87 0.07
CA THR A 54 -14.99 -19.07 -0.71
C THR A 54 -13.59 -19.19 -0.12
N ILE A 55 -12.63 -19.60 -0.94
CA ILE A 55 -11.22 -19.75 -0.59
C ILE A 55 -10.45 -18.67 -1.35
N ILE A 56 -9.88 -17.72 -0.63
CA ILE A 56 -9.04 -16.65 -1.17
C ILE A 56 -7.59 -17.10 -1.02
N ASP A 57 -6.97 -17.52 -2.13
CA ASP A 57 -5.55 -17.87 -2.17
C ASP A 57 -4.72 -16.62 -2.51
N THR A 58 -3.69 -16.37 -1.70
CA THR A 58 -2.82 -15.19 -1.85
C THR A 58 -1.42 -15.61 -2.27
N PRO A 59 -0.78 -14.85 -3.19
CA PRO A 59 0.66 -14.98 -3.43
C PRO A 59 1.46 -14.90 -2.13
N GLY A 60 2.60 -15.60 -2.05
CA GLY A 60 3.46 -15.51 -0.87
C GLY A 60 4.22 -14.18 -0.81
N PHE A 61 4.09 -13.43 0.29
CA PHE A 61 5.07 -12.37 0.63
C PHE A 61 6.49 -12.96 0.72
N GLY A 62 7.50 -12.17 0.39
CA GLY A 62 8.91 -12.60 0.48
C GLY A 62 9.30 -13.76 -0.46
N ASP A 63 8.59 -13.92 -1.59
CA ASP A 63 9.02 -14.80 -2.67
C ASP A 63 10.27 -14.23 -3.39
N THR A 64 10.81 -14.95 -4.38
CA THR A 64 12.05 -14.62 -5.11
C THR A 64 12.15 -13.20 -5.70
N GLU A 65 11.04 -12.44 -5.76
CA GLU A 65 10.94 -11.08 -6.30
C GLU A 65 11.15 -9.96 -5.25
N GLY A 66 11.22 -10.29 -3.95
CA GLY A 66 11.58 -9.38 -2.87
C GLY A 66 10.49 -8.38 -2.43
N ILE A 67 10.87 -7.39 -1.61
CA ILE A 67 9.94 -6.47 -0.91
C ILE A 67 9.12 -5.61 -1.86
N LYS A 68 9.65 -5.29 -3.05
CA LYS A 68 8.90 -4.57 -4.07
C LYS A 68 7.64 -5.33 -4.52
N ALA A 69 7.70 -6.66 -4.57
CA ALA A 69 6.53 -7.49 -4.87
C ALA A 69 5.52 -7.50 -3.70
N ASP A 70 5.99 -7.27 -2.46
CA ASP A 70 5.11 -7.19 -1.29
C ASP A 70 4.29 -5.90 -1.27
N GLU A 71 4.85 -4.77 -1.71
CA GLU A 71 4.08 -3.53 -1.91
C GLU A 71 2.97 -3.73 -2.95
N GLU A 72 3.28 -4.40 -4.06
CA GLU A 72 2.30 -4.74 -5.10
C GLU A 72 1.21 -5.67 -4.56
N LEU A 73 1.58 -6.69 -3.80
CA LEU A 73 0.63 -7.61 -3.17
C LEU A 73 -0.30 -6.89 -2.18
N ARG A 74 0.20 -5.93 -1.39
CA ARG A 74 -0.65 -5.09 -0.53
C ARG A 74 -1.67 -4.29 -1.34
N ASN A 75 -1.25 -3.72 -2.48
CA ASN A 75 -2.17 -3.03 -3.39
C ASN A 75 -3.22 -3.98 -3.97
N GLN A 76 -2.82 -5.19 -4.40
CA GLN A 76 -3.77 -6.21 -4.86
C GLN A 76 -4.77 -6.60 -3.76
N ILE A 77 -4.32 -6.76 -2.51
CA ILE A 77 -5.23 -7.07 -1.38
C ILE A 77 -6.22 -5.92 -1.16
N ARG A 78 -5.73 -4.68 -1.20
CA ARG A 78 -6.58 -3.49 -1.09
C ARG A 78 -7.61 -3.44 -2.19
N GLU A 79 -7.20 -3.59 -3.45
CA GLU A 79 -8.13 -3.60 -4.58
C GLU A 79 -9.13 -4.76 -4.48
N PHE A 80 -8.68 -5.93 -4.08
CA PHE A 80 -9.53 -7.10 -3.91
C PHE A 80 -10.63 -6.87 -2.84
N PHE A 81 -10.30 -6.21 -1.74
CA PHE A 81 -11.27 -5.89 -0.68
C PHE A 81 -12.09 -4.62 -0.98
N SER A 82 -11.57 -3.67 -1.74
CA SER A 82 -12.23 -2.39 -2.05
C SER A 82 -13.13 -2.45 -3.27
N ASN A 83 -12.83 -3.29 -4.27
CA ASN A 83 -13.62 -3.42 -5.49
C ASN A 83 -14.85 -4.29 -5.23
N GLY A 84 -15.86 -3.69 -4.58
CA GLY A 84 -17.18 -4.28 -4.27
C GLY A 84 -18.05 -4.57 -5.50
N GLY A 85 -17.48 -5.16 -6.56
CA GLY A 85 -18.09 -5.23 -7.89
C GLY A 85 -18.47 -6.61 -8.43
N ASN A 86 -17.85 -7.73 -8.00
CA ASN A 86 -18.21 -9.05 -8.54
C ASN A 86 -18.04 -10.27 -7.60
N ILE A 87 -17.24 -10.18 -6.52
CA ILE A 87 -17.00 -11.31 -5.59
C ILE A 87 -17.66 -11.09 -4.21
N GLY A 88 -17.88 -9.83 -3.81
CA GLY A 88 -18.73 -9.47 -2.65
C GLY A 88 -18.18 -9.90 -1.28
N VAL A 89 -16.85 -9.89 -1.09
CA VAL A 89 -16.25 -10.19 0.21
C VAL A 89 -16.18 -8.91 1.05
N ASP A 90 -17.19 -8.69 1.89
CA ASP A 90 -17.19 -7.60 2.88
C ASP A 90 -16.89 -8.08 4.30
N GLN A 91 -16.83 -9.41 4.49
CA GLN A 91 -16.55 -10.04 5.76
C GLN A 91 -15.62 -11.25 5.57
N LEU A 92 -14.84 -11.56 6.60
CA LEU A 92 -13.98 -12.73 6.68
C LEU A 92 -14.38 -13.60 7.86
N ASP A 93 -14.47 -14.91 7.63
CA ASP A 93 -14.74 -15.88 8.69
C ASP A 93 -13.43 -16.42 9.28
N GLY A 94 -12.34 -16.36 8.52
CA GLY A 94 -11.02 -16.71 9.03
C GLY A 94 -9.85 -16.48 8.09
N ILE A 95 -8.68 -16.33 8.71
CA ILE A 95 -7.39 -16.23 8.05
C ILE A 95 -6.59 -17.47 8.44
N CYS A 96 -6.09 -18.22 7.46
CA CYS A 96 -5.40 -19.50 7.66
C CYS A 96 -3.93 -19.41 7.22
N PHE A 97 -3.01 -19.45 8.19
CA PHE A 97 -1.58 -19.58 7.91
C PHE A 97 -1.17 -21.05 7.79
N VAL A 98 -0.65 -21.46 6.64
CA VAL A 98 -0.21 -22.83 6.40
C VAL A 98 1.30 -22.98 6.60
N VAL A 99 1.72 -23.61 7.70
CA VAL A 99 3.13 -23.77 8.09
C VAL A 99 3.55 -25.24 8.18
N GLN A 100 4.83 -25.54 7.96
CA GLN A 100 5.35 -26.89 8.18
C GLN A 100 5.53 -27.18 9.66
N ALA A 101 5.09 -28.35 10.12
CA ALA A 101 5.12 -28.74 11.53
C ALA A 101 6.54 -28.79 12.13
N SER A 102 7.55 -29.17 11.34
CA SER A 102 8.92 -29.38 11.79
C SER A 102 9.76 -28.10 11.96
N LEU A 103 9.19 -26.92 11.65
CA LEU A 103 9.88 -25.64 11.82
C LEU A 103 10.10 -25.35 13.31
N ALA A 104 11.29 -25.59 13.82
CA ALA A 104 11.61 -25.37 15.24
C ALA A 104 11.79 -23.89 15.60
N ARG A 105 12.12 -23.04 14.62
CA ARG A 105 12.27 -21.58 14.74
C ARG A 105 11.87 -20.94 13.42
N LEU A 106 11.30 -19.73 13.49
CA LEU A 106 11.09 -18.91 12.30
C LEU A 106 12.39 -18.18 11.95
N THR A 107 12.78 -18.22 10.69
CA THR A 107 13.86 -17.35 10.18
C THR A 107 13.41 -15.89 10.21
N PRO A 108 14.33 -14.91 10.15
CA PRO A 108 13.97 -13.51 9.98
C PRO A 108 12.96 -13.34 8.85
N THR A 109 13.27 -13.80 7.63
CA THR A 109 12.36 -13.74 6.48
C THR A 109 10.98 -14.37 6.72
N GLN A 110 10.89 -15.47 7.49
CA GLN A 110 9.58 -16.04 7.84
C GLN A 110 8.80 -15.18 8.83
N LYS A 111 9.48 -14.56 9.80
CA LYS A 111 8.86 -13.59 10.72
C LYS A 111 8.36 -12.36 9.95
N TYR A 112 9.17 -11.81 9.03
CA TYR A 112 8.79 -10.70 8.14
C TYR A 112 7.47 -11.01 7.45
N ILE A 113 7.39 -12.21 6.88
CA ILE A 113 6.28 -12.71 6.10
C ILE A 113 4.98 -12.73 6.90
N PHE A 114 5.05 -13.16 8.17
CA PHE A 114 3.91 -13.16 9.07
C PHE A 114 3.49 -11.74 9.41
N ASP A 115 4.44 -10.94 9.90
CA ASP A 115 4.19 -9.56 10.35
C ASP A 115 3.64 -8.72 9.19
N SER A 116 4.18 -8.86 7.97
CA SER A 116 3.73 -8.16 6.77
C SER A 116 2.28 -8.47 6.41
N ILE A 117 1.81 -9.71 6.61
CA ILE A 117 0.40 -10.06 6.39
C ILE A 117 -0.47 -9.56 7.51
N LEU A 118 -0.07 -9.82 8.75
CA LEU A 118 -0.85 -9.38 9.91
C LEU A 118 -1.03 -7.85 9.90
N SER A 119 -0.03 -7.12 9.42
CA SER A 119 -0.06 -5.66 9.30
C SER A 119 -1.11 -5.12 8.33
N VAL A 120 -1.62 -5.96 7.43
CA VAL A 120 -2.68 -5.59 6.47
C VAL A 120 -4.04 -5.52 7.16
N PHE A 121 -4.26 -6.35 8.17
CA PHE A 121 -5.58 -6.50 8.77
C PHE A 121 -5.80 -5.56 9.96
N GLY A 122 -7.07 -5.22 10.17
CA GLY A 122 -7.53 -4.58 11.40
C GLY A 122 -7.37 -5.50 12.60
N ARG A 123 -7.19 -4.92 13.80
CA ARG A 123 -7.01 -5.70 15.04
C ARG A 123 -8.21 -6.60 15.38
N ASP A 124 -9.38 -6.32 14.82
CA ASP A 124 -10.61 -7.07 15.00
C ASP A 124 -10.59 -8.47 14.37
N VAL A 125 -9.59 -8.80 13.55
CA VAL A 125 -9.45 -10.15 12.97
C VAL A 125 -8.70 -11.14 13.87
N GLU A 126 -8.16 -10.71 15.01
CA GLU A 126 -7.25 -11.51 15.85
C GLU A 126 -7.83 -12.89 16.22
N ASP A 127 -9.10 -12.91 16.63
CA ASP A 127 -9.84 -14.11 17.02
C ASP A 127 -10.20 -15.03 15.84
N ASN A 128 -9.98 -14.59 14.60
CA ASN A 128 -10.30 -15.30 13.38
C ASN A 128 -9.04 -15.83 12.67
N ILE A 129 -7.89 -15.80 13.33
CA ILE A 129 -6.64 -16.35 12.79
C ILE A 129 -6.47 -17.82 13.19
N TYR A 130 -6.15 -18.66 12.22
CA TYR A 130 -5.93 -20.09 12.38
C TYR A 130 -4.58 -20.49 11.81
N VAL A 131 -3.92 -21.44 12.48
CA VAL A 131 -2.67 -22.02 11.99
C VAL A 131 -2.95 -23.44 11.53
N LEU A 132 -2.64 -23.73 10.27
CA LEU A 132 -2.77 -25.05 9.67
C LEU A 132 -1.38 -25.65 9.51
N THR A 133 -0.99 -26.56 10.39
CA THR A 133 0.33 -27.21 10.32
C THR A 133 0.29 -28.41 9.38
N THR A 134 1.17 -28.44 8.40
CA THR A 134 1.32 -29.54 7.43
C THR A 134 2.49 -30.44 7.80
N PHE A 135 2.48 -31.67 7.30
CA PHE A 135 3.48 -32.71 7.64
C PHE A 135 3.60 -32.97 9.14
N SER A 136 2.51 -32.74 9.88
CA SER A 136 2.48 -33.04 11.30
C SER A 136 2.17 -34.51 11.51
N ASP A 137 2.98 -35.18 12.32
CA ASP A 137 2.62 -36.45 12.93
C ASP A 137 1.64 -36.21 14.11
N SER A 138 1.31 -37.27 14.86
CA SER A 138 0.43 -37.19 16.03
C SER A 138 1.00 -36.38 17.20
N LYS A 139 2.29 -36.02 17.19
CA LYS A 139 2.97 -35.31 18.29
C LYS A 139 2.76 -33.80 18.21
N GLN A 140 3.09 -33.09 19.28
CA GLN A 140 3.02 -31.63 19.33
C GLN A 140 4.07 -31.03 18.37
N PRO A 141 3.66 -30.21 17.39
CA PRO A 141 4.57 -29.76 16.34
C PRO A 141 5.52 -28.67 16.89
N PRO A 142 6.84 -28.77 16.64
CA PRO A 142 7.82 -27.76 17.07
C PRO A 142 7.47 -26.33 16.68
N VAL A 143 6.79 -26.13 15.55
CA VAL A 143 6.35 -24.81 15.05
C VAL A 143 5.45 -24.05 16.03
N LEU A 144 4.77 -24.74 16.95
CA LEU A 144 3.96 -24.09 17.97
C LEU A 144 4.80 -23.16 18.86
N GLU A 145 5.99 -23.60 19.28
CA GLU A 145 6.87 -22.77 20.10
C GLU A 145 7.46 -21.62 19.30
N ALA A 146 7.77 -21.85 18.02
CA ALA A 146 8.23 -20.80 17.11
C ALA A 146 7.18 -19.69 16.90
N ILE A 147 5.91 -20.07 16.75
CA ILE A 147 4.78 -19.13 16.60
C ILE A 147 4.56 -18.32 17.88
N LYS A 148 4.61 -18.97 19.06
CA LYS A 148 4.53 -18.29 20.36
C LYS A 148 5.68 -17.29 20.55
N GLN A 149 6.91 -17.71 20.25
CA GLN A 149 8.09 -16.85 20.36
C GLN A 149 8.03 -15.64 19.43
N ALA A 150 7.40 -15.79 18.27
CA ALA A 150 7.19 -14.69 17.32
C ALA A 150 5.96 -13.83 17.65
N GLU A 151 5.22 -14.13 18.72
CA GLU A 151 4.02 -13.39 19.14
C GLU A 151 2.99 -13.26 18.01
N ILE A 152 2.85 -14.31 17.20
CA ILE A 152 1.86 -14.38 16.14
C ILE A 152 0.51 -14.73 16.79
N PRO A 153 -0.53 -13.90 16.63
CA PRO A 153 -1.86 -14.20 17.16
C PRO A 153 -2.48 -15.37 16.40
N TYR A 154 -3.14 -16.28 17.13
CA TYR A 154 -3.94 -17.34 16.56
C TYR A 154 -4.96 -17.85 17.57
N GLN A 155 -6.14 -18.18 17.10
CA GLN A 155 -7.20 -18.76 17.90
C GLN A 155 -6.97 -20.27 18.14
N THR A 156 -6.63 -21.01 17.08
CA THR A 156 -6.46 -22.46 17.16
C THR A 156 -5.52 -22.98 16.08
N LEU A 157 -4.71 -23.98 16.46
CA LEU A 157 -3.83 -24.71 15.57
C LEU A 157 -4.47 -26.05 15.17
N PHE A 158 -4.49 -26.35 13.87
CA PHE A 158 -4.96 -27.60 13.30
C PHE A 158 -3.85 -28.33 12.57
N LYS A 159 -3.82 -29.65 12.71
CA LYS A 159 -2.78 -30.51 12.15
C LYS A 159 -3.30 -31.26 10.95
N PHE A 160 -2.54 -31.24 9.86
CA PHE A 160 -2.87 -31.96 8.64
C PHE A 160 -1.68 -32.81 8.20
N ASN A 161 -1.92 -34.11 8.05
CA ASN A 161 -1.02 -34.98 7.33
C ASN A 161 -1.55 -35.14 5.90
N ASN A 162 -0.81 -34.61 4.93
CA ASN A 162 -1.20 -34.58 3.53
C ASN A 162 -0.56 -35.73 2.73
N SER A 163 0.25 -36.61 3.34
CA SER A 163 0.95 -37.69 2.63
C SER A 163 -0.01 -38.61 1.88
N VAL A 164 -1.16 -38.91 2.50
CA VAL A 164 -2.21 -39.78 1.95
C VAL A 164 -2.87 -39.26 0.67
N LEU A 165 -2.79 -37.95 0.39
CA LEU A 165 -3.35 -37.38 -0.84
C LEU A 165 -2.54 -37.78 -2.09
N TYR A 166 -1.32 -38.29 -1.90
CA TYR A 166 -0.39 -38.68 -2.95
C TYR A 166 -0.15 -40.20 -3.00
N ALA A 167 -0.79 -40.97 -2.10
CA ALA A 167 -0.74 -42.42 -2.12
C ALA A 167 -1.54 -42.94 -3.33
N ARG A 168 -1.06 -44.01 -3.98
CA ARG A 168 -1.82 -44.71 -5.01
C ARG A 168 -2.90 -45.54 -4.32
N ASN A 169 -4.15 -45.41 -4.77
CA ASN A 169 -5.23 -46.32 -4.37
C ASN A 169 -5.00 -47.69 -5.04
N ASN A 170 -3.97 -48.42 -4.61
CA ASN A 170 -3.80 -49.82 -4.99
C ASN A 170 -4.68 -50.69 -4.10
N GLU A 171 -5.15 -51.83 -4.61
CA GLU A 171 -6.02 -52.76 -3.88
C GLU A 171 -5.34 -53.38 -2.62
N GLU A 172 -4.03 -53.18 -2.46
CA GLU A 172 -3.23 -53.45 -1.26
C GLU A 172 -2.84 -52.14 -0.54
N GLY A 173 -3.82 -51.29 -0.22
CA GLY A 173 -3.57 -50.10 0.58
C GLY A 173 -3.06 -50.50 1.98
N ASP A 174 -1.86 -50.06 2.33
CA ASP A 174 -1.27 -50.28 3.65
C ASP A 174 -2.19 -49.67 4.73
N ASP A 175 -2.41 -50.35 5.86
CA ASP A 175 -3.37 -49.94 6.93
C ASP A 175 -3.10 -48.50 7.45
N PHE A 176 -1.88 -48.04 7.24
CA PHE A 176 -1.41 -46.69 7.54
C PHE A 176 -2.05 -45.62 6.67
N ASP A 177 -2.26 -45.83 5.36
CA ASP A 177 -2.83 -44.81 4.46
C ASP A 177 -4.29 -44.52 4.81
N ARG A 178 -5.08 -45.56 5.09
CA ARG A 178 -6.45 -45.38 5.59
C ARG A 178 -6.46 -44.61 6.91
N THR A 179 -5.57 -44.96 7.83
CA THR A 179 -5.43 -44.25 9.11
C THR A 179 -5.10 -42.77 8.90
N TYR A 180 -4.17 -42.43 7.99
CA TYR A 180 -3.82 -41.05 7.68
C TYR A 180 -4.98 -40.28 7.03
N TRP A 181 -5.77 -40.93 6.16
CA TRP A 181 -6.99 -40.33 5.59
C TRP A 181 -8.03 -39.99 6.67
N GLU A 182 -8.30 -40.93 7.57
CA GLU A 182 -9.23 -40.73 8.68
C GLU A 182 -8.76 -39.62 9.63
N MET A 183 -7.46 -39.57 9.93
CA MET A 183 -6.86 -38.49 10.71
C MET A 183 -7.06 -37.14 10.02
N GLY A 184 -6.76 -37.04 8.72
CA GLY A 184 -6.96 -35.82 7.94
C GLY A 184 -8.44 -35.37 7.92
N THR A 185 -9.36 -36.32 7.74
CA THR A 185 -10.80 -36.10 7.77
C THR A 185 -11.26 -35.57 9.13
N LYS A 186 -10.84 -36.21 10.24
CA LYS A 186 -11.15 -35.76 11.61
C LYS A 186 -10.57 -34.38 11.90
N SER A 187 -9.39 -34.05 11.37
CA SER A 187 -8.80 -32.72 11.49
C SER A 187 -9.63 -31.66 10.76
N PHE A 188 -10.05 -31.90 9.51
CA PHE A 188 -10.93 -30.96 8.80
C PHE A 188 -12.30 -30.83 9.47
N GLN A 189 -12.86 -31.92 10.00
CA GLN A 189 -14.10 -31.87 10.78
C GLN A 189 -13.97 -30.97 12.01
N ARG A 190 -12.87 -31.10 12.75
CA ARG A 190 -12.59 -30.24 13.91
C ARG A 190 -12.38 -28.78 13.50
N PHE A 191 -11.65 -28.55 12.41
CA PHE A 191 -11.44 -27.22 11.83
C PHE A 191 -12.78 -26.57 11.48
N PHE A 192 -13.58 -27.17 10.60
CA PHE A 192 -14.85 -26.59 10.18
C PHE A 192 -15.86 -26.46 11.32
N LYS A 193 -15.88 -27.39 12.30
CA LYS A 193 -16.72 -27.26 13.50
C LYS A 193 -16.35 -26.03 14.34
N ARG A 194 -15.07 -25.67 14.43
CA ARG A 194 -14.61 -24.48 15.15
C ARG A 194 -14.86 -23.23 14.31
N PHE A 195 -14.44 -23.28 13.06
CA PHE A 195 -14.53 -22.19 12.10
C PHE A 195 -15.97 -21.69 11.91
N LEU A 196 -16.96 -22.59 11.77
CA LEU A 196 -18.38 -22.23 11.67
C LEU A 196 -18.98 -21.61 12.94
N LYS A 197 -18.32 -21.74 14.09
CA LYS A 197 -18.76 -21.11 15.34
C LYS A 197 -18.16 -19.73 15.53
N SER A 198 -17.15 -19.37 14.74
CA SER A 198 -16.49 -18.09 14.85
C SER A 198 -17.37 -17.03 14.20
N LYS A 199 -17.40 -15.85 14.82
CA LYS A 199 -18.16 -14.72 14.29
C LYS A 199 -17.40 -14.17 13.07
N PRO A 200 -18.07 -13.93 11.93
CA PRO A 200 -17.44 -13.23 10.81
C PRO A 200 -17.01 -11.82 11.23
N VAL A 201 -15.88 -11.37 10.71
CA VAL A 201 -15.31 -10.04 10.96
C VAL A 201 -15.52 -9.17 9.74
N SER A 202 -15.97 -7.93 9.95
CA SER A 202 -16.13 -6.97 8.86
C SER A 202 -14.77 -6.53 8.33
N LEU A 203 -14.66 -6.37 7.01
CA LEU A 203 -13.45 -5.80 6.40
C LEU A 203 -13.35 -4.29 6.57
N THR A 204 -14.30 -3.61 7.22
CA THR A 204 -14.29 -2.16 7.42
C THR A 204 -12.98 -1.66 8.03
N LEU A 205 -12.56 -2.23 9.18
CA LEU A 205 -11.33 -1.79 9.85
C LEU A 205 -10.08 -2.13 9.04
N THR A 206 -10.09 -3.26 8.32
CA THR A 206 -9.01 -3.64 7.39
C THR A 206 -8.90 -2.66 6.22
N LYS A 207 -10.02 -2.22 5.64
CA LYS A 207 -10.04 -1.20 4.57
C LYS A 207 -9.48 0.13 5.10
N GLU A 208 -9.80 0.49 6.35
CA GLU A 208 -9.26 1.68 7.01
C GLU A 208 -7.75 1.59 7.26
N VAL A 209 -7.24 0.45 7.75
CA VAL A 209 -5.79 0.19 7.89
C VAL A 209 -5.06 0.40 6.56
N LEU A 210 -5.59 -0.17 5.49
CA LEU A 210 -4.99 -0.08 4.15
C LEU A 210 -4.98 1.36 3.62
N GLU A 211 -6.02 2.13 3.87
CA GLU A 211 -6.09 3.54 3.47
C GLU A 211 -5.17 4.43 4.31
N GLU A 212 -5.11 4.24 5.63
CA GLU A 212 -4.22 5.01 6.50
C GLU A 212 -2.73 4.73 6.19
N ARG A 213 -2.38 3.48 5.84
CA ARG A 213 -1.03 3.15 5.32
C ARG A 213 -0.72 3.88 4.01
N ARG A 214 -1.69 3.95 3.09
CA ARG A 214 -1.55 4.70 1.83
C ARG A 214 -1.27 6.17 2.09
N ARG A 215 -2.01 6.79 3.02
CA ARG A 215 -1.82 8.18 3.44
C ARG A 215 -0.45 8.42 4.06
N LEU A 216 -0.04 7.55 4.97
CA LEU A 216 1.29 7.63 5.58
C LEU A 216 2.40 7.54 4.51
N GLN A 217 2.29 6.60 3.58
CA GLN A 217 3.28 6.45 2.50
C GLN A 217 3.36 7.70 1.63
N ALA A 218 2.21 8.28 1.28
CA ALA A 218 2.15 9.53 0.52
C ALA A 218 2.77 10.71 1.29
N ALA A 219 2.43 10.86 2.57
CA ALA A 219 3.00 11.89 3.43
C ALA A 219 4.53 11.75 3.52
N LEU A 220 5.05 10.54 3.76
CA LEU A 220 6.50 10.29 3.82
C LEU A 220 7.21 10.61 2.50
N GLN A 221 6.62 10.23 1.36
CA GLN A 221 7.16 10.57 0.04
C GLN A 221 7.20 12.09 -0.21
N GLY A 222 6.21 12.82 0.30
CA GLY A 222 6.15 14.27 0.12
C GLY A 222 7.02 15.08 1.08
N ILE A 223 7.15 14.63 2.32
CA ILE A 223 7.92 15.30 3.37
C ILE A 223 9.42 15.24 3.08
N GLN A 224 9.94 14.09 2.63
CA GLN A 224 11.39 13.89 2.53
C GLN A 224 12.09 14.91 1.62
N PRO A 225 11.65 15.18 0.37
CA PRO A 225 12.32 16.17 -0.46
C PRO A 225 12.04 17.61 -0.02
N GLN A 226 10.94 17.88 0.68
CA GLN A 226 10.68 19.20 1.28
C GLN A 226 11.60 19.50 2.46
N ILE A 227 11.93 18.50 3.29
CA ILE A 227 12.95 18.63 4.33
C ILE A 227 14.31 18.97 3.69
N ILE A 228 14.69 18.25 2.63
CA ILE A 228 15.94 18.51 1.91
C ILE A 228 15.96 19.93 1.33
N ALA A 229 14.88 20.36 0.68
CA ALA A 229 14.75 21.72 0.15
C ALA A 229 14.83 22.78 1.25
N GLY A 230 14.14 22.56 2.38
CA GLY A 230 14.17 23.46 3.53
C GLY A 230 15.55 23.57 4.17
N LEU A 231 16.28 22.45 4.30
CA LEU A 231 17.66 22.44 4.81
C LEU A 231 18.60 23.20 3.87
N GLY A 232 18.48 22.98 2.55
CA GLY A 232 19.23 23.75 1.56
C GLY A 232 18.90 25.25 1.60
N ARG A 233 17.63 25.61 1.86
CA ARG A 233 17.21 27.00 2.05
C ARG A 233 17.83 27.61 3.30
N LEU A 234 17.87 26.88 4.42
CA LEU A 234 18.57 27.32 5.64
C LEU A 234 20.06 27.57 5.39
N GLU A 235 20.76 26.67 4.73
CA GLU A 235 22.18 26.87 4.42
C GLU A 235 22.39 28.10 3.52
N GLN A 236 21.50 28.32 2.53
CA GLN A 236 21.52 29.54 1.74
C GLN A 236 21.32 30.80 2.62
N LEU A 237 20.38 30.76 3.58
CA LEU A 237 20.17 31.86 4.53
C LEU A 237 21.41 32.16 5.36
N ARG A 238 22.09 31.11 5.84
CA ARG A 238 23.34 31.21 6.59
C ARG A 238 24.41 31.95 5.81
N GLN A 239 24.62 31.54 4.55
CA GLN A 239 25.61 32.12 3.65
C GLN A 239 25.28 33.59 3.32
N GLU A 240 24.01 33.89 3.03
CA GLU A 240 23.54 35.25 2.77
C GLU A 240 23.73 36.15 4.00
N HIS A 241 23.34 35.70 5.19
CA HIS A 241 23.54 36.45 6.43
C HIS A 241 25.02 36.68 6.76
N ALA A 242 25.85 35.64 6.66
CA ALA A 242 27.29 35.75 6.91
C ALA A 242 27.94 36.77 5.96
N ALA A 243 27.58 36.74 4.68
CA ALA A 243 28.07 37.70 3.69
C ALA A 243 27.59 39.13 3.99
N LEU A 244 26.30 39.32 4.31
CA LEU A 244 25.76 40.63 4.67
C LEU A 244 26.44 41.22 5.92
N LYS A 245 26.73 40.38 6.92
CA LYS A 245 27.43 40.79 8.15
C LYS A 245 28.90 41.12 7.89
N GLN A 246 29.60 40.31 7.10
CA GLN A 246 31.01 40.55 6.75
C GLN A 246 31.19 41.86 5.96
N HIS A 247 30.24 42.19 5.10
CA HIS A 247 30.31 43.34 4.19
C HIS A 247 29.38 44.50 4.60
N GLU A 248 29.01 44.59 5.88
CA GLU A 248 28.07 45.59 6.41
C GLU A 248 28.55 47.03 6.12
N ALA A 249 29.83 47.32 6.32
CA ALA A 249 30.42 48.63 6.02
C ALA A 249 30.41 48.99 4.53
N GLU A 250 30.47 47.99 3.64
CA GLU A 250 30.44 48.18 2.19
C GLU A 250 29.01 48.44 1.71
N LEU A 251 28.02 47.78 2.31
CA LEU A 251 26.58 48.06 2.12
C LEU A 251 26.22 49.49 2.51
N GLU A 252 26.67 49.96 3.67
CA GLU A 252 26.46 51.34 4.12
C GLU A 252 27.13 52.37 3.20
N ALA A 253 28.26 51.99 2.58
CA ALA A 253 28.95 52.79 1.58
C ALA A 253 28.36 52.67 0.16
N ASN A 254 27.23 51.96 -0.03
CA ASN A 254 26.61 51.64 -1.33
C ASN A 254 27.59 51.01 -2.34
N ARG A 255 28.57 50.23 -1.85
CA ARG A 255 29.48 49.47 -2.71
C ARG A 255 28.87 48.11 -2.98
N ASN A 256 28.75 47.77 -4.26
CA ASN A 256 28.26 46.46 -4.64
C ASN A 256 29.40 45.43 -4.53
N PHE A 257 29.09 44.25 -4.01
CA PHE A 257 30.02 43.12 -3.88
C PHE A 257 29.35 41.83 -4.34
N ILE A 258 30.20 40.85 -4.65
CA ILE A 258 29.78 39.55 -5.16
C ILE A 258 29.70 38.56 -4.00
N ILE A 259 28.56 37.86 -3.91
CA ILE A 259 28.30 36.79 -2.96
C ILE A 259 28.15 35.49 -3.76
N LYS A 260 28.84 34.44 -3.32
CA LYS A 260 28.64 33.09 -3.83
C LYS A 260 27.71 32.36 -2.86
N VAL A 261 26.62 31.81 -3.38
CA VAL A 261 25.64 31.07 -2.59
C VAL A 261 25.30 29.77 -3.29
N ASN A 262 25.20 28.69 -2.53
CA ASN A 262 24.65 27.44 -3.05
C ASN A 262 23.13 27.53 -3.05
N VAL A 263 22.53 27.26 -4.20
CA VAL A 263 21.09 27.40 -4.41
C VAL A 263 20.54 26.05 -4.87
N GLN A 264 19.47 25.62 -4.23
CA GLN A 264 18.71 24.46 -4.69
C GLN A 264 17.94 24.80 -5.96
N LYS A 265 18.14 23.99 -7.00
CA LYS A 265 17.44 24.06 -8.27
C LYS A 265 16.78 22.73 -8.58
N GLN A 266 15.82 22.78 -9.50
CA GLN A 266 15.12 21.60 -9.99
C GLN A 266 15.69 21.20 -11.36
N SER A 267 15.99 19.91 -11.51
CA SER A 267 16.33 19.30 -12.80
C SER A 267 15.22 18.35 -13.21
N LYS A 268 15.14 18.08 -14.52
CA LYS A 268 14.25 17.06 -15.09
C LYS A 268 15.07 15.82 -15.38
N VAL A 269 14.69 14.70 -14.77
CA VAL A 269 15.33 13.40 -14.96
C VAL A 269 14.40 12.52 -15.79
N ASP A 270 14.88 12.10 -16.95
CA ASP A 270 14.11 11.26 -17.86
C ASP A 270 13.74 9.91 -17.24
N LEU A 271 12.54 9.42 -17.56
CA LEU A 271 12.02 8.15 -17.09
C LEU A 271 12.13 7.07 -18.16
N ASP A 272 12.38 5.84 -17.70
CA ASP A 272 12.35 4.67 -18.57
C ASP A 272 10.94 4.44 -19.15
N PRO A 273 10.82 3.89 -20.38
CA PRO A 273 9.53 3.56 -20.96
C PRO A 273 8.70 2.62 -20.06
N GLY A 274 7.44 2.98 -19.82
CA GLY A 274 6.53 2.22 -18.97
C GLY A 274 6.62 2.55 -17.48
N VAL A 275 7.45 3.52 -17.08
CA VAL A 275 7.47 4.08 -15.72
C VAL A 275 6.64 5.36 -15.69
N TYR A 276 5.72 5.45 -14.75
CA TYR A 276 4.79 6.57 -14.63
C TYR A 276 5.14 7.46 -13.43
N VAL A 277 4.64 8.68 -13.45
CA VAL A 277 4.90 9.71 -12.42
C VAL A 277 3.67 10.58 -12.25
N THR A 278 3.45 11.12 -11.06
CA THR A 278 2.42 12.14 -10.85
C THR A 278 3.11 13.47 -10.62
N ASN A 279 3.33 14.24 -11.69
CA ASN A 279 3.94 15.56 -11.61
C ASN A 279 2.87 16.63 -11.43
N CYS A 280 3.05 17.53 -10.47
CA CYS A 280 2.30 18.78 -10.39
C CYS A 280 3.01 19.82 -11.26
N LEU A 281 2.35 20.29 -12.32
CA LEU A 281 2.93 21.31 -13.20
C LEU A 281 2.90 22.72 -12.59
N THR A 282 1.94 22.99 -11.71
CA THR A 282 1.82 24.26 -10.97
C THR A 282 2.94 24.46 -9.95
N CYS A 283 3.45 23.36 -9.40
CA CYS A 283 4.54 23.36 -8.43
C CYS A 283 5.89 22.92 -9.01
N ASN A 284 5.92 22.43 -10.26
CA ASN A 284 7.08 21.74 -10.84
C ASN A 284 7.64 20.67 -9.90
N TYR A 285 6.77 19.79 -9.40
CA TYR A 285 7.12 18.84 -8.34
C TYR A 285 6.61 17.44 -8.65
N SER A 286 7.46 16.43 -8.49
CA SER A 286 7.07 15.03 -8.61
C SER A 286 6.43 14.54 -7.33
N CYS A 287 5.10 14.42 -7.35
CA CYS A 287 4.30 14.11 -6.17
C CYS A 287 4.22 12.61 -5.86
N HIS A 288 4.41 11.76 -6.87
CA HIS A 288 4.49 10.31 -6.69
C HIS A 288 5.35 9.70 -7.79
N TYR A 289 6.38 8.96 -7.40
CA TYR A 289 7.26 8.23 -8.31
C TYR A 289 7.83 6.96 -7.65
N PRO A 290 7.85 5.80 -8.35
CA PRO A 290 7.09 5.54 -9.57
C PRO A 290 5.59 5.45 -9.26
N CYS A 291 4.75 6.03 -10.11
CA CYS A 291 3.31 5.87 -10.05
C CYS A 291 2.89 4.59 -10.81
N THR A 292 1.86 3.90 -10.35
CA THR A 292 1.28 2.74 -11.07
C THR A 292 0.19 3.15 -12.08
N ILE A 293 -0.20 4.44 -12.08
CA ILE A 293 -1.34 4.94 -12.85
C ILE A 293 -0.86 5.55 -14.18
N PRO A 294 -1.11 4.87 -15.32
CA PRO A 294 -0.67 5.34 -16.63
C PRO A 294 -1.57 6.42 -17.25
N ASP A 295 -2.86 6.46 -16.87
CA ASP A 295 -3.84 7.38 -17.43
C ASP A 295 -3.99 8.62 -16.54
N ASP A 296 -3.78 9.81 -17.11
CA ASP A 296 -3.91 11.07 -16.40
C ASP A 296 -5.32 11.35 -15.88
N LYS A 297 -6.33 10.71 -16.49
CA LYS A 297 -7.72 10.82 -16.04
C LYS A 297 -7.99 10.13 -14.70
N LEU A 298 -7.08 9.24 -14.29
CA LEU A 298 -7.19 8.47 -13.05
C LEU A 298 -6.22 8.99 -11.98
N LYS A 299 -5.72 10.24 -12.11
CA LYS A 299 -4.77 10.80 -11.13
C LYS A 299 -5.41 11.09 -9.78
N ASP A 300 -6.73 11.16 -9.71
CA ASP A 300 -7.50 11.16 -8.48
C ASP A 300 -7.28 9.87 -7.66
N ASP A 301 -7.05 8.72 -8.30
CA ASP A 301 -6.72 7.45 -7.62
C ASP A 301 -5.25 7.37 -7.15
N CYS A 302 -4.42 8.37 -7.45
CA CYS A 302 -3.01 8.37 -7.04
C CYS A 302 -2.89 8.39 -5.51
N SER A 303 -1.94 7.63 -4.96
CA SER A 303 -1.63 7.63 -3.52
C SER A 303 -1.32 9.02 -2.97
N ALA A 304 -0.74 9.90 -3.78
CA ALA A 304 -0.49 11.29 -3.41
C ALA A 304 -1.75 12.14 -3.23
N MET A 305 -2.93 11.66 -3.65
CA MET A 305 -4.18 12.42 -3.53
C MET A 305 -4.94 12.07 -2.25
N GLY A 306 -5.34 13.12 -1.54
CA GLY A 306 -6.18 13.05 -0.35
C GLY A 306 -7.63 12.77 -0.71
N ILE A 307 -8.25 11.86 0.03
CA ILE A 307 -9.67 11.51 -0.08
C ILE A 307 -10.39 12.05 1.16
N ASN A 308 -11.48 12.79 0.96
CA ASN A 308 -12.41 13.12 2.02
C ASN A 308 -13.20 11.87 2.40
N MET A 309 -13.08 11.42 3.66
CA MET A 309 -13.67 10.15 4.12
C MET A 309 -15.20 10.15 4.17
N GLU A 310 -15.84 11.31 4.36
CA GLU A 310 -17.30 11.41 4.46
C GLU A 310 -17.97 11.37 3.09
N THR A 311 -17.33 12.00 2.10
CA THR A 311 -17.87 12.15 0.75
C THR A 311 -17.27 11.17 -0.26
N GLY A 312 -16.17 10.51 0.10
CA GLY A 312 -15.37 9.65 -0.79
C GLY A 312 -14.68 10.42 -1.92
N ARG A 313 -14.71 11.76 -1.92
CA ARG A 313 -14.19 12.58 -3.02
C ARG A 313 -12.72 12.91 -2.82
N VAL A 314 -12.00 12.91 -3.92
CA VAL A 314 -10.61 13.36 -3.97
C VAL A 314 -10.57 14.88 -3.93
N THR A 315 -9.80 15.44 -3.00
CA THR A 315 -9.82 16.89 -2.74
C THR A 315 -8.58 17.60 -3.26
N HIS A 316 -7.40 17.13 -2.88
CA HIS A 316 -6.14 17.80 -3.16
C HIS A 316 -4.97 16.81 -3.04
N CYS A 317 -3.84 17.16 -3.64
CA CYS A 317 -2.59 16.45 -3.45
C CYS A 317 -2.03 16.72 -2.05
N LEU A 318 -1.60 15.67 -1.35
CA LEU A 318 -1.00 15.72 -0.01
C LEU A 318 0.53 15.94 -0.06
N VAL A 319 1.10 15.98 -1.27
CA VAL A 319 2.55 15.99 -1.48
C VAL A 319 3.07 17.33 -1.98
N CYS A 320 2.39 17.97 -2.95
CA CYS A 320 2.88 19.23 -3.49
C CYS A 320 2.67 20.40 -2.52
N PRO A 321 3.58 21.39 -2.50
CA PRO A 321 3.60 22.46 -1.49
C PRO A 321 2.40 23.42 -1.52
N LYS A 322 1.56 23.33 -2.56
CA LYS A 322 0.35 24.15 -2.72
C LYS A 322 -0.95 23.35 -2.56
N ASN A 323 -0.89 22.06 -2.21
CA ASN A 323 -2.05 21.18 -2.13
C ASN A 323 -2.92 21.26 -3.41
N CYS A 324 -2.28 21.23 -4.58
CA CYS A 324 -2.95 21.40 -5.87
C CYS A 324 -4.02 20.32 -6.11
N PRO A 325 -5.10 20.62 -6.84
CA PRO A 325 -6.14 19.66 -7.15
C PRO A 325 -5.64 18.56 -8.11
N PRO A 326 -6.31 17.39 -8.17
CA PRO A 326 -5.85 16.24 -8.97
C PRO A 326 -5.61 16.55 -10.45
N HIS A 327 -6.45 17.38 -11.06
CA HIS A 327 -6.37 17.71 -12.49
C HIS A 327 -5.13 18.55 -12.90
N GLU A 328 -4.41 19.13 -11.93
CA GLU A 328 -3.11 19.79 -12.18
C GLU A 328 -1.94 18.82 -12.21
N HIS A 329 -2.21 17.52 -12.05
CA HIS A 329 -1.21 16.48 -12.02
C HIS A 329 -1.29 15.58 -13.26
N VAL A 330 -0.14 15.34 -13.87
CA VAL A 330 -0.04 14.57 -15.12
C VAL A 330 1.18 13.65 -15.11
N ASN A 331 1.15 12.64 -15.96
CA ASN A 331 2.31 11.88 -16.37
C ASN A 331 3.15 12.71 -17.35
N ASN A 332 4.45 12.78 -17.08
CA ASN A 332 5.43 13.28 -18.04
C ASN A 332 6.56 12.26 -18.21
N PRO A 333 7.33 12.31 -19.31
CA PRO A 333 8.47 11.41 -19.52
C PRO A 333 9.67 11.73 -18.60
N TYR A 334 9.49 12.58 -17.59
CA TYR A 334 10.51 13.00 -16.65
C TYR A 334 9.92 13.17 -15.24
N ARG A 335 10.77 13.07 -14.22
CA ARG A 335 10.49 13.53 -12.86
C ARG A 335 11.35 14.75 -12.51
N PHE A 336 10.94 15.49 -11.49
CA PHE A 336 11.69 16.61 -10.92
C PHE A 336 12.57 16.11 -9.77
N ASP A 337 13.88 16.30 -9.88
CA ASP A 337 14.85 16.04 -8.81
C ASP A 337 15.53 17.37 -8.41
N LEU A 338 15.85 17.49 -7.12
CA LEU A 338 16.57 18.65 -6.59
C LEU A 338 18.08 18.45 -6.75
N TYR A 339 18.78 19.51 -7.14
CA TYR A 339 20.24 19.56 -7.20
C TYR A 339 20.75 20.91 -6.71
N GLU A 340 22.01 20.96 -6.31
CA GLU A 340 22.67 22.19 -5.86
C GLU A 340 23.54 22.78 -6.96
N GLU A 341 23.48 24.10 -7.09
CA GLU A 341 24.31 24.87 -8.01
C GLU A 341 24.88 26.09 -7.28
N GLU A 342 26.18 26.33 -7.44
CA GLU A 342 26.81 27.56 -6.94
C GLU A 342 26.40 28.72 -7.86
N GLU A 343 25.67 29.69 -7.31
CA GLU A 343 25.32 30.92 -7.99
C GLU A 343 26.14 32.09 -7.48
N THR A 344 26.50 32.97 -8.42
CA THR A 344 27.13 34.25 -8.11
C THR A 344 26.05 35.34 -8.15
N ARG A 345 25.83 36.03 -7.03
CA ARG A 345 24.84 37.11 -6.90
C ARG A 345 25.51 38.38 -6.40
N THR A 346 24.89 39.53 -6.62
CA THR A 346 25.36 40.79 -6.01
C THR A 346 24.53 41.16 -4.78
N ALA A 347 25.14 41.85 -3.82
CA ALA A 347 24.45 42.31 -2.62
C ALA A 347 23.27 43.24 -2.95
N GLU A 348 23.41 44.06 -4.00
CA GLU A 348 22.35 44.94 -4.49
C GLU A 348 21.15 44.14 -5.06
N ASP A 349 21.39 43.05 -5.78
CA ASP A 349 20.33 42.18 -6.30
C ASP A 349 19.57 41.49 -5.17
N LEU A 350 20.29 41.02 -4.14
CA LEU A 350 19.69 40.41 -2.95
C LEU A 350 18.80 41.43 -2.23
N LYS A 351 19.32 42.65 -2.01
CA LYS A 351 18.59 43.74 -1.36
C LYS A 351 17.33 44.13 -2.15
N LYS A 352 17.46 44.40 -3.46
CA LYS A 352 16.33 44.78 -4.33
C LYS A 352 15.21 43.74 -4.35
N LYS A 353 15.56 42.45 -4.30
CA LYS A 353 14.57 41.37 -4.26
C LYS A 353 13.63 41.51 -3.06
N TYR A 354 14.18 41.73 -1.86
CA TYR A 354 13.38 41.83 -0.63
C TYR A 354 12.74 43.20 -0.44
N GLU A 355 13.41 44.29 -0.83
CA GLU A 355 12.80 45.64 -0.82
C GLU A 355 11.55 45.71 -1.71
N LYS A 356 11.59 45.07 -2.88
CA LYS A 356 10.43 44.99 -3.77
C LYS A 356 9.29 44.17 -3.16
N ALA A 357 9.60 43.10 -2.44
CA ALA A 357 8.60 42.24 -1.79
C ALA A 357 7.93 42.93 -0.58
N GLU A 358 8.70 43.71 0.18
CA GLU A 358 8.23 44.44 1.38
C GLU A 358 7.66 45.83 1.06
N GLY A 359 7.82 46.34 -0.17
CA GLY A 359 7.33 47.66 -0.56
C GLY A 359 8.08 48.84 0.08
N ARG A 360 9.17 48.58 0.81
CA ARG A 360 10.00 49.58 1.51
C ARG A 360 11.50 49.28 1.37
N ARG A 361 12.33 50.29 1.61
CA ARG A 361 13.79 50.09 1.69
C ARG A 361 14.17 49.35 2.97
N LEU A 362 15.10 48.43 2.86
CA LEU A 362 15.56 47.59 3.95
C LEU A 362 17.05 47.86 4.19
N ASN A 363 17.50 47.73 5.44
CA ASN A 363 18.93 47.59 5.74
C ASN A 363 19.32 46.10 5.72
N ALA A 364 20.59 45.77 5.95
CA ALA A 364 21.06 44.38 5.94
C ALA A 364 20.27 43.49 6.92
N GLN A 365 19.96 44.00 8.12
CA GLN A 365 19.14 43.30 9.11
C GLN A 365 17.69 43.11 8.65
N GLY A 366 17.09 44.09 7.99
CA GLY A 366 15.74 44.00 7.43
C GLY A 366 15.63 42.95 6.33
N VAL A 367 16.66 42.82 5.49
CA VAL A 367 16.76 41.75 4.47
C VAL A 367 16.81 40.37 5.15
N VAL A 368 17.58 40.24 6.22
CA VAL A 368 17.69 38.99 7.01
C VAL A 368 16.36 38.63 7.69
N LYS A 369 15.66 39.61 8.27
CA LYS A 369 14.31 39.38 8.84
C LYS A 369 13.31 38.90 7.79
N ALA A 370 13.27 39.55 6.63
CA ALA A 370 12.38 39.15 5.52
C ALA A 370 12.68 37.73 5.02
N LEU A 371 13.97 37.39 4.93
CA LEU A 371 14.45 36.06 4.57
C LEU A 371 13.97 34.95 5.54
N ILE A 372 14.05 35.21 6.83
CA ILE A 372 13.62 34.26 7.87
C ILE A 372 12.09 34.15 7.87
N LYS A 373 11.38 35.26 7.71
CA LYS A 373 9.91 35.28 7.57
C LYS A 373 9.45 34.40 6.40
N ASP A 374 10.13 34.49 5.25
CA ASP A 374 9.87 33.62 4.11
C ASP A 374 10.13 32.13 4.43
N PHE A 375 11.23 31.83 5.12
CA PHE A 375 11.53 30.45 5.54
C PHE A 375 10.49 29.92 6.54
N ASN A 376 10.07 30.71 7.54
CA ASN A 376 9.06 30.30 8.51
C ASN A 376 7.73 29.96 7.84
N ARG A 377 7.33 30.71 6.80
CA ARG A 377 6.14 30.41 5.99
C ARG A 377 6.23 29.04 5.30
N GLU A 378 7.43 28.63 4.88
CA GLU A 378 7.68 27.30 4.31
C GLU A 378 7.74 26.21 5.39
N ARG A 379 8.44 26.48 6.50
CA ARG A 379 8.55 25.57 7.66
C ARG A 379 7.20 25.17 8.24
N VAL A 380 6.26 26.11 8.37
CA VAL A 380 4.90 25.82 8.86
C VAL A 380 4.21 24.75 8.02
N LYS A 381 4.40 24.74 6.70
CA LYS A 381 3.81 23.73 5.81
C LYS A 381 4.45 22.35 6.03
N ILE A 382 5.75 22.31 6.25
CA ILE A 382 6.48 21.06 6.53
C ILE A 382 6.05 20.50 7.89
N LEU A 383 5.89 21.35 8.91
CA LEU A 383 5.38 20.96 10.22
C LEU A 383 3.92 20.47 10.18
N ASP A 384 3.07 21.05 9.33
CA ASP A 384 1.73 20.53 9.10
C ASP A 384 1.76 19.11 8.49
N LEU A 385 2.66 18.86 7.54
CA LEU A 385 2.86 17.53 6.97
C LEU A 385 3.41 16.53 8.00
N THR A 386 4.37 16.92 8.85
CA THR A 386 4.87 16.05 9.92
C THR A 386 3.77 15.68 10.91
N LYS A 387 2.91 16.64 11.30
CA LYS A 387 1.72 16.40 12.13
C LYS A 387 0.72 15.44 11.48
N LYS A 388 0.47 15.57 10.17
CA LYS A 388 -0.41 14.64 9.43
C LYS A 388 0.16 13.22 9.41
N ALA A 389 1.47 13.08 9.16
CA ALA A 389 2.13 11.78 9.21
C ALA A 389 2.09 11.17 10.62
N HIS A 390 2.31 11.98 11.66
CA HIS A 390 2.18 11.58 13.05
C HIS A 390 0.77 11.07 13.37
N ALA A 391 -0.27 11.79 12.97
CA ALA A 391 -1.66 11.37 13.16
C ALA A 391 -1.98 10.04 12.45
N CYS A 392 -1.43 9.82 11.25
CA CYS A 392 -1.57 8.53 10.55
C CYS A 392 -0.91 7.40 11.35
N LEU A 393 0.29 7.64 11.91
CA LEU A 393 1.00 6.65 12.74
C LEU A 393 0.22 6.30 13.99
N GLN A 394 -0.29 7.30 14.72
CA GLN A 394 -1.11 7.09 15.91
C GLN A 394 -2.36 6.26 15.59
N LYS A 395 -3.05 6.62 14.51
CA LYS A 395 -4.24 5.89 14.08
C LYS A 395 -3.90 4.44 13.71
N LEU A 396 -2.80 4.20 12.99
CA LEU A 396 -2.36 2.84 12.65
C LEU A 396 -2.03 2.01 13.89
N ASP A 397 -1.41 2.60 14.92
CA ASP A 397 -1.15 1.93 16.19
C ASP A 397 -2.46 1.54 16.92
N GLU A 398 -3.53 2.30 16.71
CA GLU A 398 -4.86 2.00 17.28
C GLU A 398 -5.63 0.91 16.52
N ILE A 399 -5.58 0.91 15.18
CA ILE A 399 -6.49 0.11 14.34
C ILE A 399 -5.85 -1.16 13.75
N ALA A 400 -4.54 -1.18 13.50
CA ALA A 400 -3.88 -2.30 12.84
C ALA A 400 -3.60 -3.45 13.81
N LEU A 401 -3.66 -4.69 13.32
CA LEU A 401 -3.36 -5.87 14.14
C LEU A 401 -1.87 -5.96 14.51
N LYS A 402 -0.99 -5.57 13.59
CA LYS A 402 0.47 -5.50 13.79
C LYS A 402 1.04 -4.25 13.09
N PRO A 403 2.15 -3.70 13.59
CA PRO A 403 2.88 -2.64 12.90
C PRO A 403 3.43 -3.13 11.55
N ASP A 404 3.77 -2.20 10.64
CA ASP A 404 4.52 -2.57 9.44
C ASP A 404 5.93 -3.05 9.82
N PRO A 405 6.37 -4.27 9.46
CA PRO A 405 7.77 -4.64 9.65
C PRO A 405 8.73 -3.76 8.82
N LEU A 406 8.28 -3.17 7.70
CA LEU A 406 9.07 -2.21 6.91
C LEU A 406 9.11 -0.81 7.53
N GLY A 407 8.37 -0.58 8.62
CA GLY A 407 8.44 0.64 9.42
C GLY A 407 9.42 0.55 10.59
N VAL A 408 10.14 -0.57 10.74
CA VAL A 408 11.05 -0.84 11.86
C VAL A 408 12.49 -0.96 11.32
N THR A 409 13.38 -0.07 11.74
CA THR A 409 14.74 -0.02 11.18
C THR A 409 15.56 -1.27 11.50
N ASP A 410 15.48 -1.78 12.72
CA ASP A 410 16.22 -2.97 13.16
C ASP A 410 15.88 -4.21 12.31
N TYR A 411 14.62 -4.26 11.87
CA TYR A 411 14.13 -5.34 11.03
C TYR A 411 14.72 -5.26 9.62
N LEU A 412 14.76 -4.06 9.06
CA LEU A 412 15.36 -3.79 7.75
C LEU A 412 16.87 -4.02 7.77
N ASP A 413 17.56 -3.67 8.85
CA ASP A 413 18.99 -3.94 9.04
C ASP A 413 19.29 -5.44 8.99
N LEU A 414 18.49 -6.26 9.66
CA LEU A 414 18.61 -7.71 9.62
C LEU A 414 18.38 -8.28 8.20
N LEU A 415 17.42 -7.73 7.44
CA LEU A 415 17.18 -8.13 6.06
C LEU A 415 18.34 -7.72 5.13
N ILE A 416 18.87 -6.50 5.27
CA ILE A 416 20.04 -6.01 4.51
C ILE A 416 21.24 -6.91 4.76
N GLU A 417 21.54 -7.22 6.02
CA GLU A 417 22.64 -8.11 6.37
C GLU A 417 22.45 -9.53 5.84
N THR A 418 21.23 -10.06 5.90
CA THR A 418 20.92 -11.39 5.37
C THR A 418 21.12 -11.43 3.86
N GLU A 419 20.63 -10.43 3.14
CA GLU A 419 20.79 -10.31 1.68
C GLU A 419 22.27 -10.17 1.28
N ARG A 420 23.05 -9.38 2.04
CA ARG A 420 24.51 -9.25 1.88
C ARG A 420 25.23 -10.58 2.09
N ARG A 421 24.82 -11.37 3.09
CA ARG A 421 25.42 -12.68 3.40
C ARG A 421 25.07 -13.75 2.36
N GLU A 422 23.83 -13.78 1.88
CA GLU A 422 23.37 -14.78 0.92
C GLU A 422 23.88 -14.51 -0.51
N GLY A 423 24.05 -13.25 -0.90
CA GLY A 423 24.69 -12.86 -2.16
C GLY A 423 24.00 -13.38 -3.43
N LYS A 424 22.70 -13.68 -3.36
CA LYS A 424 21.93 -14.24 -4.49
C LYS A 424 21.92 -13.31 -5.70
N ILE A 425 21.61 -13.84 -6.89
CA ILE A 425 21.46 -13.02 -8.11
C ILE A 425 20.45 -11.89 -7.86
N GLY A 426 20.81 -10.66 -8.24
CA GLY A 426 19.99 -9.45 -8.02
C GLY A 426 20.09 -8.82 -6.62
N HIS A 427 20.93 -9.34 -5.71
CA HIS A 427 21.03 -8.83 -4.33
C HIS A 427 21.39 -7.34 -4.24
N VAL A 428 22.24 -6.82 -5.14
CA VAL A 428 22.63 -5.40 -5.14
C VAL A 428 21.42 -4.47 -5.29
N GLN A 429 20.49 -4.79 -6.19
CA GLN A 429 19.28 -4.00 -6.39
C GLN A 429 18.31 -4.13 -5.20
N ARG A 430 18.20 -5.33 -4.62
CA ARG A 430 17.39 -5.56 -3.42
C ARG A 430 17.93 -4.80 -2.20
N ILE A 431 19.24 -4.78 -2.01
CA ILE A 431 19.91 -4.03 -0.92
C ILE A 431 19.65 -2.53 -1.09
N LYS A 432 19.80 -1.99 -2.30
CA LYS A 432 19.52 -0.56 -2.55
C LYS A 432 18.08 -0.20 -2.17
N TYR A 433 17.12 -1.02 -2.59
CA TYR A 433 15.71 -0.81 -2.24
C TYR A 433 15.46 -0.91 -0.71
N LEU A 434 16.10 -1.87 -0.04
CA LEU A 434 16.04 -2.00 1.42
C LEU A 434 16.62 -0.77 2.13
N GLU A 435 17.73 -0.21 1.64
CA GLU A 435 18.36 1.00 2.18
C GLU A 435 17.45 2.22 1.99
N ASP A 436 16.81 2.36 0.83
CA ASP A 436 15.81 3.41 0.57
C ASP A 436 14.59 3.27 1.51
N THR A 437 14.08 2.06 1.71
CA THR A 437 12.98 1.79 2.66
C THR A 437 13.39 2.06 4.10
N ARG A 438 14.63 1.72 4.48
CA ARG A 438 15.19 2.01 5.81
C ARG A 438 15.27 3.50 6.09
N ALA A 439 15.65 4.31 5.10
CA ALA A 439 15.64 5.77 5.25
C ALA A 439 14.23 6.31 5.57
N LYS A 440 13.20 5.78 4.89
CA LYS A 440 11.79 6.13 5.18
C LYS A 440 11.34 5.65 6.56
N ALA A 441 11.74 4.45 6.98
CA ALA A 441 11.44 3.91 8.30
C ALA A 441 12.06 4.79 9.41
N ALA A 442 13.32 5.19 9.25
CA ALA A 442 13.99 6.07 10.21
C ALA A 442 13.30 7.44 10.33
N LEU A 443 12.83 8.01 9.21
CA LEU A 443 12.03 9.24 9.24
C LEU A 443 10.69 9.01 9.96
N SER A 444 10.01 7.90 9.68
CA SER A 444 8.76 7.50 10.34
C SER A 444 8.92 7.38 11.86
N GLU A 445 10.03 6.82 12.35
CA GLU A 445 10.33 6.73 13.78
C GLU A 445 10.51 8.10 14.44
N LYS A 446 11.17 9.05 13.76
CA LYS A 446 11.26 10.43 14.24
C LYS A 446 9.88 11.08 14.33
N LEU A 447 9.04 10.86 13.32
CA LEU A 447 7.67 11.39 13.23
C LEU A 447 6.70 10.80 14.27
N LYS A 448 7.08 9.76 15.02
CA LYS A 448 6.29 9.28 16.18
C LYS A 448 6.32 10.22 17.38
N LYS A 449 7.17 11.25 17.36
CA LYS A 449 7.23 12.30 18.38
C LYS A 449 6.91 13.64 17.72
N ASP A 450 6.74 14.68 18.54
CA ASP A 450 6.74 16.04 18.02
C ASP A 450 8.13 16.30 17.41
N PHE A 451 8.17 16.37 16.08
CA PHE A 451 9.40 16.37 15.30
C PHE A 451 9.41 17.58 14.38
N ASP A 452 10.32 18.50 14.68
CA ASP A 452 10.71 19.59 13.79
C ASP A 452 12.04 19.21 13.10
N PRO A 453 12.05 18.99 11.77
CA PRO A 453 13.26 18.62 11.05
C PRO A 453 14.35 19.70 11.03
N PHE A 454 14.03 20.92 11.46
CA PHE A 454 14.95 22.07 11.45
C PHE A 454 15.47 22.45 12.84
N GLU A 455 15.00 21.78 13.91
CA GLU A 455 15.32 22.17 15.29
C GLU A 455 16.82 22.18 15.59
N GLU A 456 17.54 21.12 15.21
CA GLU A 456 19.00 21.02 15.40
C GLU A 456 19.75 22.11 14.64
N TYR A 457 19.31 22.39 13.40
CA TYR A 457 19.94 23.40 12.55
C TYR A 457 19.73 24.82 13.10
N MET A 458 18.55 25.10 13.66
CA MET A 458 18.28 26.38 14.32
C MET A 458 19.14 26.57 15.58
N LYS A 459 19.43 25.50 16.33
CA LYS A 459 20.37 25.56 17.48
C LYS A 459 21.79 25.89 17.04
N GLU A 460 22.26 25.31 15.93
CA GLU A 460 23.57 25.68 15.37
C GLU A 460 23.64 27.18 14.97
N PHE A 461 22.54 27.73 14.43
CA PHE A 461 22.45 29.16 14.13
C PHE A 461 22.54 30.02 15.40
N GLU A 462 21.88 29.61 16.49
CA GLU A 462 21.98 30.29 17.78
C GLU A 462 23.43 30.35 18.28
N GLU A 463 24.15 29.23 18.18
CA GLU A 463 25.56 29.14 18.58
C GLU A 463 26.48 30.05 17.75
N GLU A 464 26.10 30.33 16.49
CA GLU A 464 26.81 31.27 15.60
C GLU A 464 26.44 32.74 15.84
N GLY A 465 25.64 33.01 16.87
CA GLY A 465 25.20 34.35 17.26
C GLY A 465 24.13 34.93 16.34
N PHE A 466 23.35 34.06 15.71
CA PHE A 466 22.15 34.44 14.97
C PHE A 466 20.98 34.66 15.94
N ASP A 467 20.17 35.68 15.70
CA ASP A 467 18.99 35.93 16.53
C ASP A 467 17.89 34.92 16.21
N ILE A 468 17.80 33.86 17.01
CA ILE A 468 16.82 32.79 16.79
C ILE A 468 15.37 33.21 17.11
N SER A 469 15.16 34.32 17.81
CA SER A 469 13.81 34.84 18.05
C SER A 469 13.09 35.18 16.74
N LEU A 470 13.85 35.45 15.68
CA LEU A 470 13.33 35.67 14.33
C LEU A 470 12.69 34.41 13.71
N PHE A 471 13.00 33.21 14.23
CA PHE A 471 12.38 31.95 13.80
C PHE A 471 11.10 31.60 14.58
N ASP A 472 10.71 32.43 15.56
CA ASP A 472 9.46 32.26 16.30
C ASP A 472 8.29 32.85 15.49
N PRO A 473 7.34 32.03 15.01
CA PRO A 473 6.20 32.50 14.22
C PRO A 473 5.28 33.47 14.99
N ASP A 474 5.34 33.52 16.33
CA ASP A 474 4.45 34.36 17.16
C ASP A 474 5.03 35.76 17.45
N THR A 475 6.23 36.09 16.94
CA THR A 475 6.87 37.41 17.13
C THR A 475 6.36 38.50 16.17
N ASP A 476 5.43 38.18 15.27
CA ASP A 476 4.84 39.07 14.26
C ASP A 476 3.58 39.80 14.82
N THR A 477 3.65 40.31 16.06
CA THR A 477 2.69 41.31 16.56
C THR A 477 3.26 42.72 16.39
N ASP A 478 2.58 43.52 15.58
CA ASP A 478 2.68 44.98 15.36
C ASP A 478 3.69 45.41 14.25
N ASP A 479 3.25 45.99 13.12
CA ASP A 479 2.96 47.43 12.95
C ASP A 479 2.10 47.75 11.69
N ASP A 480 1.00 47.03 11.41
CA ASP A 480 0.05 47.39 10.34
C ASP A 480 -1.29 47.92 10.92
N GLU A 481 -1.22 48.86 11.87
CA GLU A 481 -2.35 49.75 12.18
C GLU A 481 -2.21 51.02 11.35
N ASP A 482 -2.77 51.04 10.12
CA ASP A 482 -3.37 52.24 9.50
C ASP A 482 -3.86 51.92 8.07
N GLU A 483 -5.11 51.48 7.93
CA GLU A 483 -5.91 51.84 6.76
C GLU A 483 -7.37 52.17 7.17
N PRO A 484 -7.93 53.29 6.70
CA PRO A 484 -9.18 53.83 7.22
C PRO A 484 -10.40 53.12 6.65
N SER A 485 -11.42 52.98 7.50
CA SER A 485 -12.77 52.53 7.17
C SER A 485 -13.37 53.29 5.98
N ALA A 486 -13.82 52.57 4.95
CA ALA A 486 -14.67 53.10 3.90
C ALA A 486 -16.08 52.49 3.99
N GLU A 487 -17.04 53.41 3.97
CA GLU A 487 -18.47 53.23 4.20
C GLU A 487 -19.22 52.52 3.05
N ASN A 488 -20.33 51.89 3.46
CA ASN A 488 -21.53 51.51 2.72
C ASN A 488 -21.75 52.13 1.32
N VAL A 489 -21.96 51.25 0.33
CA VAL A 489 -22.85 51.52 -0.81
C VAL A 489 -23.75 50.29 -1.03
N THR A 490 -25.05 50.53 -0.95
CA THR A 490 -26.19 49.62 -1.21
C THR A 490 -26.51 49.47 -2.70
N ALA A 491 -27.35 48.47 -3.03
CA ALA A 491 -28.09 48.18 -4.29
C ALA A 491 -27.54 46.95 -5.05
N ASP A 492 -28.31 46.01 -5.59
CA ASP A 492 -29.76 45.81 -5.72
C ASP A 492 -30.01 44.31 -6.00
N GLU A 493 -31.19 43.84 -5.64
CA GLU A 493 -31.73 42.52 -6.01
C GLU A 493 -32.07 42.51 -7.51
N ASP A 494 -31.66 41.47 -8.25
CA ASP A 494 -32.27 41.12 -9.53
C ASP A 494 -32.14 39.61 -9.82
N GLU A 495 -33.28 38.92 -9.84
CA GLU A 495 -33.47 37.62 -10.48
C GLU A 495 -33.21 37.70 -11.99
N PRO A 496 -32.83 36.58 -12.62
CA PRO A 496 -33.61 36.22 -13.81
C PRO A 496 -33.86 34.71 -14.01
N LYS A 497 -35.17 34.39 -14.09
CA LYS A 497 -35.89 33.78 -15.23
C LYS A 497 -35.30 32.54 -15.94
N GLU A 498 -36.04 31.43 -15.85
CA GLU A 498 -36.16 30.43 -16.93
C GLU A 498 -36.77 31.04 -18.22
N PRO A 499 -36.53 30.44 -19.41
CA PRO A 499 -37.58 29.56 -19.95
C PRO A 499 -37.10 28.33 -20.78
N ARG A 500 -37.75 27.20 -20.50
CA ARG A 500 -38.44 26.22 -21.39
C ARG A 500 -38.01 26.02 -22.86
N GLY A 501 -37.85 24.74 -23.20
CA GLY A 501 -38.10 24.10 -24.51
C GLY A 501 -37.37 22.75 -24.61
N GLY A 502 -38.00 21.57 -24.46
CA GLY A 502 -38.81 20.90 -25.49
C GLY A 502 -38.01 19.75 -26.15
N ILE A 503 -38.04 18.54 -25.58
CA ILE A 503 -38.65 17.30 -26.14
C ILE A 503 -37.77 16.51 -27.16
N LEU A 504 -37.49 15.25 -26.79
CA LEU A 504 -37.34 14.02 -27.60
C LEU A 504 -36.98 14.18 -29.08
N ASP A 505 -35.76 13.77 -29.47
CA ASP A 505 -35.58 12.61 -30.36
C ASP A 505 -34.10 12.21 -30.54
N SER A 506 -33.89 10.94 -30.89
CA SER A 506 -32.65 10.37 -31.47
C SER A 506 -31.60 9.72 -30.54
N MET A 507 -32.04 8.76 -29.72
CA MET A 507 -31.25 7.55 -29.42
C MET A 507 -31.08 6.74 -30.72
N SER A 508 -30.00 6.94 -31.50
CA SER A 508 -29.63 6.05 -32.64
C SER A 508 -28.24 6.33 -33.23
N ARG A 509 -27.16 6.40 -32.43
CA ARG A 509 -25.79 6.50 -33.00
C ARG A 509 -24.65 6.03 -32.07
N TRP A 510 -24.89 4.93 -31.34
CA TRP A 510 -23.86 4.29 -30.50
C TRP A 510 -23.75 2.78 -30.75
N LEU A 511 -23.79 2.38 -32.03
CA LEU A 511 -23.37 1.05 -32.48
C LEU A 511 -22.41 1.23 -33.66
N GLY A 512 -21.11 1.19 -33.36
CA GLY A 512 -20.07 1.43 -34.35
C GLY A 512 -18.66 1.09 -33.85
N GLY A 513 -18.42 -0.21 -33.63
CA GLY A 513 -17.10 -0.83 -33.82
C GLY A 513 -15.96 -0.44 -32.88
N SER A 514 -15.73 -1.27 -31.85
CA SER A 514 -14.38 -1.54 -31.34
C SER A 514 -14.33 -2.93 -30.70
N LYS A 515 -13.24 -3.63 -31.01
CA LYS A 515 -13.00 -5.08 -30.86
C LYS A 515 -13.21 -5.60 -29.42
N PRO A 516 -13.68 -6.86 -29.23
CA PRO A 516 -13.86 -7.43 -27.90
C PRO A 516 -12.51 -7.66 -27.20
N LYS A 517 -12.35 -7.04 -26.03
CA LYS A 517 -11.35 -7.44 -25.02
C LYS A 517 -11.71 -8.85 -24.55
N LYS A 518 -10.71 -9.75 -24.51
CA LYS A 518 -10.86 -11.14 -24.04
C LYS A 518 -11.56 -11.15 -22.67
N HIS A 519 -12.79 -11.64 -22.63
CA HIS A 519 -13.45 -12.07 -21.41
C HIS A 519 -13.01 -13.50 -21.11
N GLY A 520 -12.58 -13.76 -19.88
CA GLY A 520 -12.37 -15.12 -19.39
C GLY A 520 -13.70 -15.86 -19.44
N THR A 521 -13.83 -16.78 -20.39
CA THR A 521 -15.03 -17.61 -20.53
C THR A 521 -14.93 -18.74 -19.51
N VAL A 522 -15.86 -18.80 -18.56
CA VAL A 522 -16.13 -20.02 -17.80
C VAL A 522 -16.69 -21.05 -18.79
N LYS A 523 -15.93 -22.10 -19.08
CA LYS A 523 -16.42 -23.28 -19.81
C LYS A 523 -16.50 -24.47 -18.87
N LEU A 524 -17.74 -24.83 -18.52
CA LEU A 524 -18.09 -26.15 -18.04
C LEU A 524 -18.00 -27.12 -19.24
N VAL A 525 -17.06 -28.06 -19.19
CA VAL A 525 -17.02 -29.18 -20.14
C VAL A 525 -18.00 -30.24 -19.63
N PHE A 526 -19.18 -30.31 -20.23
CA PHE A 526 -20.03 -31.50 -20.20
C PHE A 526 -19.63 -32.39 -21.39
N SER A 527 -19.60 -33.70 -21.17
CA SER A 527 -19.46 -34.71 -22.23
C SER A 527 -20.55 -34.52 -23.30
N SER A 528 -20.22 -34.81 -24.55
CA SER A 528 -20.83 -34.24 -25.77
C SER A 528 -22.30 -34.56 -26.11
N ASP A 529 -23.15 -34.96 -25.16
CA ASP A 529 -24.56 -35.31 -25.46
C ASP A 529 -25.60 -34.33 -24.87
N ASP A 530 -25.21 -33.43 -23.96
CA ASP A 530 -26.16 -32.50 -23.31
C ASP A 530 -26.39 -31.18 -24.08
N PHE A 531 -25.59 -30.89 -25.11
CA PHE A 531 -25.67 -29.66 -25.89
C PHE A 531 -26.93 -29.58 -26.78
N LEU A 532 -27.53 -30.73 -27.14
CA LEU A 532 -28.73 -30.78 -27.99
C LEU A 532 -30.05 -30.65 -27.21
N ARG A 533 -30.05 -30.75 -25.87
CA ARG A 533 -31.26 -30.58 -25.04
C ARG A 533 -31.52 -29.14 -24.60
N LEU A 534 -30.55 -28.23 -24.76
CA LEU A 534 -30.62 -26.85 -24.27
C LEU A 534 -31.18 -25.82 -25.27
N GLN A 535 -31.64 -26.26 -26.45
CA GLN A 535 -32.22 -25.36 -27.47
C GLN A 535 -33.74 -25.12 -27.32
N LYS A 536 -34.40 -25.68 -26.31
CA LYS A 536 -35.81 -25.38 -25.97
C LYS A 536 -35.88 -24.55 -24.70
N LYS A 537 -35.34 -23.33 -24.77
CA LYS A 537 -35.31 -22.32 -23.71
C LYS A 537 -36.14 -21.13 -24.18
N GLU A 538 -37.37 -21.01 -23.69
CA GLU A 538 -38.03 -19.70 -23.52
C GLU A 538 -39.18 -19.76 -22.52
N GLN A 539 -39.74 -20.94 -22.22
CA GLN A 539 -40.72 -21.13 -21.14
C GLN A 539 -40.11 -21.42 -19.75
N SER A 540 -38.81 -21.70 -19.64
CA SER A 540 -38.19 -22.13 -18.37
C SER A 540 -37.60 -20.98 -17.54
N LEU A 541 -37.45 -19.79 -18.12
CA LEU A 541 -36.85 -18.64 -17.40
C LEU A 541 -37.84 -18.01 -16.40
N ALA A 542 -39.14 -18.04 -16.69
CA ALA A 542 -40.17 -17.52 -15.78
C ALA A 542 -40.35 -18.39 -14.52
N ASN A 543 -40.09 -19.70 -14.62
CA ASN A 543 -40.22 -20.62 -13.48
C ASN A 543 -38.98 -20.66 -12.57
N LEU A 544 -37.84 -20.07 -12.97
CA LEU A 544 -36.65 -19.95 -12.13
C LEU A 544 -36.71 -18.76 -11.16
N GLN A 545 -37.58 -17.78 -11.39
CA GLN A 545 -37.82 -16.66 -10.45
C GLN A 545 -38.76 -17.01 -9.30
N ALA A 546 -39.42 -18.18 -9.32
CA ALA A 546 -40.31 -18.63 -8.24
C ALA A 546 -39.65 -19.66 -7.28
N GLY A 547 -38.38 -20.04 -7.51
CA GLY A 547 -37.69 -21.08 -6.73
C GLY A 547 -36.71 -20.59 -5.67
N PHE A 548 -36.38 -19.29 -5.64
CA PHE A 548 -35.49 -18.72 -4.63
C PHE A 548 -36.29 -18.33 -3.38
N GLY A 549 -36.61 -19.34 -2.58
CA GLY A 549 -36.95 -19.18 -1.17
C GLY A 549 -35.67 -19.24 -0.32
N ASP A 550 -35.28 -18.06 0.18
CA ASP A 550 -34.31 -17.70 1.23
C ASP A 550 -32.79 -17.61 0.93
N PRO A 551 -32.11 -16.51 1.39
CA PRO A 551 -30.69 -16.26 1.21
C PRO A 551 -29.86 -17.04 2.26
N ALA A 552 -29.08 -18.02 1.82
CA ALA A 552 -28.18 -18.76 2.70
C ALA A 552 -26.82 -18.04 2.87
N PRO A 553 -26.24 -17.99 4.08
CA PRO A 553 -25.00 -17.24 4.34
C PRO A 553 -23.76 -17.88 3.68
N SER A 554 -22.91 -17.03 3.12
CA SER A 554 -21.60 -17.32 2.51
C SER A 554 -20.46 -17.17 3.53
N CYS A 555 -19.34 -17.84 3.27
CA CYS A 555 -18.19 -17.86 4.17
C CYS A 555 -16.88 -17.75 3.39
N ALA A 556 -15.95 -16.88 3.81
CA ALA A 556 -14.67 -16.60 3.15
C ALA A 556 -13.46 -16.94 4.04
N ILE A 557 -12.48 -17.67 3.48
CA ILE A 557 -11.20 -18.03 4.12
C ILE A 557 -10.04 -17.52 3.29
N VAL A 558 -9.11 -16.78 3.89
CA VAL A 558 -7.82 -16.45 3.27
C VAL A 558 -6.80 -17.56 3.56
N PHE A 559 -6.25 -18.20 2.53
CA PHE A 559 -5.14 -19.14 2.63
C PHE A 559 -3.83 -18.47 2.26
N ARG A 560 -2.79 -18.83 3.02
CA ARG A 560 -1.42 -18.66 2.57
C ARG A 560 -0.58 -19.90 2.82
N SER A 561 0.15 -20.32 1.80
CA SER A 561 1.25 -21.29 1.88
C SER A 561 2.59 -20.59 2.10
N PHE A 562 3.40 -21.07 3.04
CA PHE A 562 4.82 -20.73 3.14
C PHE A 562 5.62 -21.49 2.06
N ALA A 563 6.62 -20.85 1.46
CA ALA A 563 7.30 -21.29 0.23
C ALA A 563 8.24 -22.51 0.36
N GLU A 564 8.12 -23.34 1.39
CA GLU A 564 9.04 -24.49 1.62
C GLU A 564 8.44 -25.87 1.30
N PHE A 565 7.44 -25.95 0.43
CA PHE A 565 6.94 -27.22 -0.12
C PHE A 565 7.78 -27.75 -1.31
N LYS A 566 9.10 -27.60 -1.27
CA LYS A 566 10.00 -27.96 -2.39
C LYS A 566 11.11 -28.94 -2.00
N ARG A 567 10.75 -30.16 -1.58
CA ARG A 567 11.67 -31.30 -1.66
C ARG A 567 10.97 -32.66 -1.49
N TRP A 568 10.45 -33.22 -2.58
CA TRP A 568 10.60 -34.64 -2.95
C TRP A 568 9.96 -34.90 -4.32
N ARG A 569 10.72 -34.63 -5.38
CA ARG A 569 10.42 -35.10 -6.74
C ARG A 569 11.72 -35.42 -7.50
N MET A 570 12.64 -36.10 -6.82
CA MET A 570 13.93 -36.50 -7.41
C MET A 570 14.28 -37.96 -7.16
N SER A 571 13.33 -38.81 -6.76
CA SER A 571 13.59 -40.24 -6.48
C SER A 571 12.66 -41.20 -7.21
N PHE A 572 11.83 -40.75 -8.15
CA PHE A 572 10.91 -41.65 -8.88
C PHE A 572 10.84 -41.40 -10.39
N GLU A 573 11.81 -40.69 -10.99
CA GLU A 573 11.87 -40.49 -12.44
C GLU A 573 12.88 -41.40 -13.17
N ASP A 574 13.43 -42.40 -12.50
CA ASP A 574 14.18 -43.47 -13.18
C ASP A 574 13.53 -44.82 -12.89
N GLU A 575 12.45 -45.13 -13.62
CA GLU A 575 12.29 -46.44 -14.24
C GLU A 575 11.21 -46.38 -15.33
N PRO A 576 11.50 -46.82 -16.57
CA PRO A 576 10.54 -46.73 -17.66
C PRO A 576 9.54 -47.88 -17.58
N ARG A 577 8.23 -47.53 -17.56
CA ARG A 577 7.19 -48.10 -18.43
C ARG A 577 5.84 -47.43 -18.23
#